data_AF-X1IRQ2-F1
#
_entry.id   AF-X1IRQ2-F1
#
_cell.length_a   1.000
_cell.length_b   1.000
_cell.length_c   1.000
_cell.angle_alpha   90.00
_cell.angle_beta   90.00
_cell.angle_gamma   90.00
#
_symmetry.space_group_name_H-M   'P 1'
#
loop_
_entity.id
_entity.type
_entity.pdbx_description
1 polymer ?
#
loop_
_entity_poly.entity_id
_entity_poly.type
_entity_poly.pdbx_seq_one_letter_code
_entity_poly.pdbx_strand_id
1 'polypeptide(L)'
;MKKIFSILFILLLLIPFLISNINLFAEELKEINYSKEIRKPAVSGIFYPGSAEELKEKIDNLLNKVEKEELKGELIGLIVPHAGYDYSGEIAAYAYKQLEGKNFNTVILIGESHYHRFPGASIGNYQSYQTPLGEVKVDNDLVFGDLILMK
;
A
#
# COMPACT_ATOMS: atom_id res chain seq x y z
N MET A 1 8.96 48.97 -29.66
CA MET A 1 9.92 48.13 -28.89
C MET A 1 9.62 48.09 -27.39
N LYS A 2 9.56 49.22 -26.66
CA LYS A 2 9.33 49.24 -25.19
C LYS A 2 8.03 48.56 -24.72
N LYS A 3 6.91 48.73 -25.45
CA LYS A 3 5.61 48.07 -25.14
C LYS A 3 5.68 46.53 -25.25
N ILE A 4 6.39 46.02 -26.27
CA ILE A 4 6.57 44.57 -26.48
C ILE A 4 7.43 43.98 -25.35
N PHE A 5 8.49 44.68 -24.95
CA PHE A 5 9.36 44.27 -23.84
C PHE A 5 8.61 44.24 -22.50
N SER A 6 7.73 45.22 -22.27
CA SER A 6 6.90 45.28 -21.06
C SER A 6 5.87 44.15 -21.00
N ILE A 7 5.28 43.75 -22.13
CA ILE A 7 4.32 42.62 -22.20
C ILE A 7 5.04 41.30 -21.95
N LEU A 8 6.21 41.09 -22.56
CA LEU A 8 7.03 39.89 -22.33
C LEU A 8 7.48 39.78 -20.88
N PHE A 9 7.86 40.89 -20.24
CA PHE A 9 8.23 40.90 -18.82
C PHE A 9 7.05 40.56 -17.89
N ILE A 10 5.85 41.06 -18.20
CA ILE A 10 4.62 40.72 -17.47
C ILE A 10 4.26 39.24 -17.65
N LEU A 11 4.37 38.70 -18.87
CA LEU A 11 4.14 37.27 -19.13
C LEU A 11 5.17 36.39 -18.39
N LEU A 12 6.44 36.79 -18.37
CA LEU A 12 7.49 36.07 -17.63
C LEU A 12 7.20 35.99 -16.12
N LEU A 13 6.57 37.02 -15.54
CA LEU A 13 6.17 37.04 -14.13
C LEU A 13 4.85 36.31 -13.87
N LEU A 14 3.92 36.30 -14.83
CA LEU A 14 2.62 35.63 -14.70
C LEU A 14 2.70 34.13 -14.91
N ILE A 15 3.60 33.63 -15.76
CA ILE A 15 3.74 32.20 -16.06
C ILE A 15 4.05 31.37 -14.80
N PRO A 16 5.04 31.70 -13.95
CA PRO A 16 5.32 30.95 -12.72
C PRO A 16 4.13 30.92 -11.76
N PHE A 17 3.41 32.04 -11.64
CA PHE A 17 2.21 32.14 -10.82
C PHE A 17 1.07 31.27 -11.35
N LEU A 18 0.88 31.22 -12.68
CA LEU A 18 -0.12 30.36 -13.29
C LEU A 18 0.24 28.88 -13.09
N ILE A 19 1.52 28.51 -13.27
CA ILE A 19 2.02 27.14 -13.05
C ILE A 19 1.83 26.72 -11.60
N SER A 20 2.14 27.57 -10.62
CA SER A 20 1.97 27.24 -9.20
C SER A 20 0.50 27.01 -8.83
N ASN A 21 -0.42 27.83 -9.38
CA ASN A 21 -1.86 27.64 -9.14
C ASN A 21 -2.39 26.36 -9.81
N ILE A 22 -1.89 26.00 -11.00
CA ILE A 22 -2.24 24.74 -11.68
C ILE A 22 -1.79 23.54 -10.85
N ASN A 23 -0.56 23.56 -10.32
CA ASN A 23 -0.05 22.46 -9.49
C ASN A 23 -0.84 22.31 -8.19
N LEU A 24 -1.19 23.42 -7.53
CA LEU A 24 -1.99 23.40 -6.31
C LEU A 24 -3.38 22.79 -6.55
N PHE A 25 -4.02 23.19 -7.66
CA PHE A 25 -5.32 22.63 -8.05
C PHE A 25 -5.23 21.14 -8.41
N ALA A 26 -4.14 20.70 -9.05
CA ALA A 26 -3.92 19.30 -9.34
C ALA A 26 -3.72 18.45 -8.07
N GLU A 27 -3.03 18.97 -7.06
CA GLU A 27 -2.90 18.32 -5.75
C GLU A 27 -4.25 18.23 -5.01
N GLU A 28 -5.07 19.29 -5.09
CA GLU A 28 -6.41 19.31 -4.49
C GLU A 28 -7.35 18.28 -5.16
N LEU A 29 -7.30 18.16 -6.49
CA LEU A 29 -8.03 17.13 -7.23
C LEU A 29 -7.56 15.71 -6.94
N LYS A 30 -6.26 15.52 -6.67
CA LYS A 30 -5.72 14.23 -6.19
C LYS A 30 -6.30 13.90 -4.82
N GLU A 31 -6.23 14.82 -3.85
CA GLU A 31 -6.82 14.67 -2.51
C GLU A 31 -8.32 14.34 -2.55
N ILE A 32 -9.09 14.92 -3.49
CA ILE A 32 -10.53 14.65 -3.64
C ILE A 32 -10.81 13.20 -4.09
N ASN A 33 -9.90 12.56 -4.83
CA ASN A 33 -10.09 11.19 -5.31
C ASN A 33 -9.71 10.12 -4.25
N TYR A 34 -8.90 10.47 -3.25
CA TYR A 34 -8.48 9.55 -2.21
C TYR A 34 -9.45 9.58 -1.03
N SER A 35 -9.98 8.42 -0.67
CA SER A 35 -10.75 8.28 0.56
C SER A 35 -9.84 8.47 1.78
N LYS A 36 -10.30 9.26 2.76
CA LYS A 36 -9.65 9.38 4.08
C LYS A 36 -10.08 8.27 5.05
N GLU A 37 -10.84 7.28 4.56
CA GLU A 37 -11.30 6.18 5.38
C GLU A 37 -10.20 5.16 5.67
N ILE A 38 -10.22 4.64 6.89
CA ILE A 38 -9.33 3.59 7.38
C ILE A 38 -10.08 2.26 7.34
N ARG A 39 -9.58 1.29 6.59
CA ARG A 39 -10.18 -0.04 6.53
C ARG A 39 -9.90 -0.79 7.82
N LYS A 40 -10.95 -1.09 8.58
CA LYS A 40 -10.89 -1.90 9.81
C LYS A 40 -10.63 -3.38 9.49
N PRO A 41 -9.95 -4.13 10.37
CA PRO A 41 -9.69 -5.54 10.14
C PRO A 41 -10.99 -6.35 10.23
N ALA A 42 -11.28 -7.18 9.23
CA ALA A 42 -12.53 -7.93 9.15
C ALA A 42 -12.55 -9.21 9.99
N VAL A 43 -11.39 -9.76 10.34
CA VAL A 43 -11.25 -11.09 10.98
C VAL A 43 -10.34 -11.09 12.22
N SER A 44 -10.05 -9.90 12.76
CA SER A 44 -9.27 -9.73 13.99
C SER A 44 -10.00 -10.36 15.19
N GLY A 45 -9.30 -11.16 15.99
CA GLY A 45 -9.90 -11.96 17.06
C GLY A 45 -10.62 -13.23 16.61
N ILE A 46 -10.62 -13.53 15.30
CA ILE A 46 -11.22 -14.75 14.73
C ILE A 46 -10.15 -15.60 14.04
N PHE A 47 -9.42 -15.01 13.08
CA PHE A 47 -8.39 -15.73 12.30
C PHE A 47 -7.00 -15.59 12.94
N TYR A 48 -6.80 -14.54 13.72
CA TYR A 48 -5.57 -14.21 14.42
C TYR A 48 -5.92 -13.39 15.68
N PRO A 49 -5.03 -13.31 16.68
CA PRO A 49 -5.28 -12.58 17.91
C PRO A 49 -5.68 -11.12 17.69
N GLY A 50 -6.61 -10.62 18.51
CA GLY A 50 -7.15 -9.27 18.37
C GLY A 50 -6.28 -8.17 19.00
N SER A 51 -5.45 -8.52 19.98
CA SER A 51 -4.53 -7.60 20.66
C SER A 51 -3.18 -7.52 19.96
N ALA A 52 -2.52 -6.38 20.08
CA ALA A 52 -1.20 -6.16 19.48
C ALA A 52 -0.15 -7.10 20.09
N GLU A 53 -0.21 -7.26 21.42
CA GLU A 53 0.74 -8.03 22.21
C GLU A 53 0.66 -9.52 21.86
N GLU A 54 -0.54 -10.11 21.89
CA GLU A 54 -0.72 -11.54 21.56
C GLU A 54 -0.41 -11.81 20.09
N LEU A 55 -0.79 -10.90 19.19
CA LEU A 55 -0.51 -11.07 17.77
C LEU A 55 1.01 -11.04 17.51
N LYS A 56 1.72 -10.13 18.15
CA LYS A 56 3.19 -10.04 18.05
C LYS A 56 3.84 -11.31 18.57
N GLU A 57 3.47 -11.77 19.76
CA GLU A 57 4.01 -13.01 20.34
C GLU A 57 3.74 -14.21 19.43
N LYS A 58 2.52 -14.33 18.90
CA LYS A 58 2.15 -15.41 17.98
C LYS A 58 3.01 -15.39 16.72
N ILE A 59 3.20 -14.22 16.10
CA ILE A 59 4.02 -14.06 14.89
C ILE A 59 5.50 -14.39 15.19
N ASP A 60 6.06 -13.86 16.27
CA ASP A 60 7.45 -14.11 16.66
C ASP A 60 7.69 -15.61 16.90
N ASN A 61 6.77 -16.27 17.61
CA ASN A 61 6.83 -17.72 17.84
C ASN A 61 6.76 -18.54 16.55
N LEU A 62 5.95 -18.13 15.57
CA LEU A 62 5.87 -18.81 14.27
C LEU A 62 7.17 -18.61 13.47
N LEU A 63 7.68 -17.39 13.40
CA LEU A 63 8.91 -17.07 12.65
C LEU A 63 10.17 -17.67 13.27
N ASN A 64 10.23 -17.80 14.60
CA ASN A 64 11.38 -18.38 15.30
C ASN A 64 11.52 -19.90 15.11
N LYS A 65 10.48 -20.58 14.63
CA LYS A 65 10.54 -22.02 14.29
C LYS A 65 11.17 -22.29 12.92
N VAL A 66 11.43 -21.25 12.14
CA VAL A 66 11.84 -21.34 10.74
C VAL A 66 13.23 -20.71 10.59
N GLU A 67 14.13 -21.40 9.90
CA GLU A 67 15.42 -20.85 9.54
C GLU A 67 15.33 -20.05 8.23
N LYS A 68 16.15 -19.01 8.12
CA LYS A 68 16.29 -18.25 6.88
C LYS A 68 17.15 -19.06 5.90
N GLU A 69 16.69 -19.16 4.66
CA GLU A 69 17.39 -19.85 3.59
C GLU A 69 18.14 -18.85 2.68
N GLU A 70 19.25 -19.30 2.11
CA GLU A 70 19.94 -18.57 1.06
C GLU A 70 19.21 -18.74 -0.27
N LEU A 71 18.36 -17.76 -0.61
CA LEU A 71 17.67 -17.72 -1.88
C LEU A 71 18.63 -17.37 -3.02
N LYS A 72 18.51 -18.11 -4.13
CA LYS A 72 19.17 -17.73 -5.39
C LYS A 72 18.41 -16.59 -6.04
N GLY A 73 19.10 -15.47 -6.27
CA GLY A 73 18.53 -14.29 -6.92
C GLY A 73 17.80 -13.35 -5.95
N GLU A 74 16.99 -12.46 -6.51
CA GLU A 74 16.25 -11.45 -5.75
C GLU A 74 14.84 -11.92 -5.41
N LEU A 75 14.44 -11.75 -4.15
CA LEU A 75 13.10 -12.08 -3.68
C LEU A 75 12.13 -10.96 -4.06
N ILE A 76 11.33 -11.20 -5.10
CA ILE A 76 10.35 -10.22 -5.61
C ILE A 76 8.90 -10.53 -5.22
N GLY A 77 8.63 -11.68 -4.59
CA GLY A 77 7.27 -12.06 -4.20
C GLY A 77 7.21 -13.33 -3.36
N LEU A 78 6.09 -13.50 -2.66
CA LEU A 78 5.78 -14.67 -1.84
C LEU A 78 4.39 -15.20 -2.20
N ILE A 79 4.20 -16.51 -2.05
CA ILE A 79 2.88 -17.15 -2.07
C ILE A 79 2.66 -17.74 -0.68
N VAL A 80 1.56 -17.35 -0.03
CA VAL A 80 1.24 -17.78 1.33
C VAL A 80 -0.22 -18.18 1.44
N PRO A 81 -0.55 -19.14 2.32
CA PRO A 81 -1.94 -19.43 2.67
C PRO A 81 -2.55 -18.28 3.49
N HIS A 82 -3.89 -18.17 3.46
CA HIS A 82 -4.63 -17.09 4.14
C HIS A 82 -5.72 -17.59 5.11
N ALA A 83 -5.62 -18.85 5.58
CA ALA A 83 -6.48 -19.35 6.65
C ALA A 83 -6.07 -18.74 8.01
N GLY A 84 -6.83 -19.06 9.07
CA GLY A 84 -6.47 -18.66 10.43
C GLY A 84 -5.07 -19.14 10.83
N TYR A 85 -4.38 -18.36 11.66
CA TYR A 85 -2.97 -18.59 12.02
C TYR A 85 -2.73 -19.94 12.70
N ASP A 86 -3.72 -20.48 13.39
CA ASP A 86 -3.63 -21.82 13.99
C ASP A 86 -3.61 -22.96 12.95
N TYR A 87 -4.12 -22.71 11.74
CA TYR A 87 -4.15 -23.69 10.67
C TYR A 87 -3.03 -23.51 9.65
N SER A 88 -2.70 -22.26 9.31
CA SER A 88 -1.77 -21.96 8.22
C SER A 88 -0.59 -21.08 8.60
N GLY A 89 -0.50 -20.62 9.84
CA GLY A 89 0.54 -19.71 10.30
C GLY A 89 1.95 -20.30 10.17
N GLU A 90 2.11 -21.59 10.47
CA GLU A 90 3.42 -22.27 10.36
C GLU A 90 3.90 -22.34 8.91
N ILE A 91 3.00 -22.62 7.96
CA ILE A 91 3.32 -22.65 6.54
C ILE A 91 3.63 -21.24 6.02
N ALA A 92 2.85 -20.24 6.42
CA ALA A 92 3.12 -18.85 6.05
C ALA A 92 4.48 -18.35 6.60
N ALA A 93 4.91 -18.84 7.78
CA ALA A 93 6.19 -18.46 8.38
C ALA A 93 7.40 -18.86 7.52
N TYR A 94 7.35 -20.01 6.83
CA TYR A 94 8.43 -20.41 5.90
C TYR A 94 8.70 -19.36 4.82
N ALA A 95 7.64 -18.72 4.31
CA ALA A 95 7.75 -17.65 3.32
C ALA A 95 8.17 -16.31 3.94
N TYR A 96 7.50 -15.88 5.02
CA TYR A 96 7.75 -14.58 5.64
C TYR A 96 9.13 -14.47 6.28
N LYS A 97 9.70 -15.57 6.82
CA LYS A 97 11.05 -15.59 7.39
C LYS A 97 12.11 -15.14 6.37
N GLN A 98 11.88 -15.38 5.08
CA GLN A 98 12.83 -15.00 4.02
C GLN A 98 12.90 -13.49 3.76
N LEU A 99 11.95 -12.72 4.32
CA LEU A 99 11.97 -11.25 4.29
C LEU A 99 12.92 -10.65 5.33
N GLU A 100 13.44 -11.42 6.28
CA GLU A 100 14.28 -10.90 7.36
C GLU A 100 15.52 -10.17 6.80
N GLY A 101 15.71 -8.92 7.23
CA GLY A 101 16.79 -8.05 6.74
C GLY A 101 16.56 -7.46 5.35
N LYS A 102 15.39 -7.66 4.75
CA LYS A 102 14.97 -6.99 3.50
C LYS A 102 14.03 -5.83 3.84
N ASN A 103 14.11 -4.78 3.05
CA ASN A 103 13.25 -3.60 3.17
C ASN A 103 12.50 -3.39 1.86
N PHE A 104 11.21 -3.09 1.95
CA PHE A 104 10.35 -2.78 0.81
C PHE A 104 9.61 -1.48 1.10
N ASN A 105 9.57 -0.58 0.13
CA ASN A 105 8.81 0.66 0.24
C ASN A 105 7.31 0.41 0.05
N THR A 106 6.96 -0.47 -0.89
CA THR A 106 5.57 -0.79 -1.25
C THR A 106 5.43 -2.30 -1.46
N VAL A 107 4.34 -2.88 -0.96
CA VAL A 107 4.00 -4.29 -1.13
C VAL A 107 2.63 -4.37 -1.78
N ILE A 108 2.53 -5.16 -2.86
CA ILE A 108 1.25 -5.44 -3.52
C ILE A 108 0.71 -6.76 -2.94
N LEU A 109 -0.40 -6.69 -2.22
CA LEU A 109 -1.09 -7.87 -1.68
C LEU A 109 -2.25 -8.26 -2.59
N ILE A 110 -2.17 -9.46 -3.16
CA ILE A 110 -3.18 -10.01 -4.07
C ILE A 110 -3.89 -11.17 -3.37
N GLY A 111 -5.22 -11.16 -3.40
CA GLY A 111 -6.04 -12.23 -2.84
C GLY A 111 -7.31 -12.45 -3.66
N GLU A 112 -7.88 -13.64 -3.54
CA GLU A 112 -9.14 -13.98 -4.21
C GLU A 112 -10.34 -13.42 -3.47
N SER A 113 -11.42 -13.14 -4.21
CA SER A 113 -12.70 -12.75 -3.64
C SER A 113 -13.52 -14.01 -3.31
N HIS A 114 -13.74 -14.25 -2.03
CA HIS A 114 -14.57 -15.36 -1.55
C HIS A 114 -16.08 -15.06 -1.55
N TYR A 115 -16.46 -13.79 -1.72
CA TYR A 115 -17.86 -13.35 -1.60
C TYR A 115 -18.53 -13.07 -2.94
N HIS A 116 -17.79 -12.49 -3.88
CA HIS A 116 -18.35 -12.02 -5.15
C HIS A 116 -17.43 -12.40 -6.31
N ARG A 117 -18.02 -12.92 -7.40
CA ARG A 117 -17.32 -13.05 -8.68
C ARG A 117 -17.43 -11.74 -9.46
N PHE A 118 -16.31 -11.28 -9.98
CA PHE A 118 -16.24 -10.17 -10.92
C PHE A 118 -15.08 -10.39 -11.90
N PRO A 119 -15.15 -9.83 -13.12
CA PRO A 119 -14.02 -9.87 -14.04
C PRO A 119 -12.95 -8.85 -13.62
N GLY A 120 -11.67 -9.21 -13.80
CA GLY A 120 -10.53 -8.33 -13.51
C GLY A 120 -10.16 -8.28 -12.02
N ALA A 121 -9.59 -7.14 -11.60
CA ALA A 121 -9.13 -6.90 -10.23
C ALA A 121 -9.89 -5.73 -9.59
N SER A 122 -10.01 -5.77 -8.27
CA SER A 122 -10.63 -4.72 -7.47
C SER A 122 -9.61 -4.16 -6.49
N ILE A 123 -9.56 -2.84 -6.36
CA ILE A 123 -8.74 -2.13 -5.39
C ILE A 123 -9.68 -1.26 -4.55
N GLY A 124 -9.56 -1.36 -3.22
CA GLY A 124 -10.34 -0.53 -2.31
C GLY A 124 -9.79 0.90 -2.26
N ASN A 125 -10.67 1.90 -2.27
CA ASN A 125 -10.30 3.30 -2.05
C ASN A 125 -10.25 3.58 -0.54
N TYR A 126 -9.07 3.39 0.07
CA TYR A 126 -8.82 3.61 1.49
C TYR A 126 -7.49 4.32 1.69
N GLN A 127 -7.37 5.11 2.76
CA GLN A 127 -6.11 5.75 3.13
C GLN A 127 -5.13 4.74 3.75
N SER A 128 -5.63 3.86 4.60
CA SER A 128 -4.83 2.88 5.33
C SER A 128 -5.64 1.64 5.68
N TYR A 129 -4.92 0.56 5.95
CA TYR A 129 -5.44 -0.69 6.49
C TYR A 129 -5.01 -0.77 7.96
N GLN A 130 -5.98 -0.85 8.86
CA GLN A 130 -5.69 -1.04 10.27
C GLN A 130 -5.43 -2.51 10.57
N THR A 131 -4.35 -2.78 11.32
CA THR A 131 -4.05 -4.07 11.93
C THR A 131 -3.93 -3.88 13.45
N PRO A 132 -3.95 -4.97 14.26
CA PRO A 132 -3.63 -4.85 15.67
C PRO A 132 -2.22 -4.29 15.94
N LEU A 133 -1.28 -4.45 15.01
CA LEU A 133 0.10 -3.93 15.13
C LEU A 133 0.24 -2.46 14.68
N GLY A 134 -0.84 -1.83 14.21
CA GLY A 134 -0.83 -0.47 13.69
C GLY A 134 -1.39 -0.38 12.27
N GLU A 135 -1.31 0.82 11.71
CA GLU A 135 -1.84 1.14 10.39
C GLU A 135 -0.79 0.99 9.30
N VAL A 136 -1.19 0.38 8.18
CA VAL A 136 -0.39 0.29 6.96
C VAL A 136 -1.01 1.22 5.92
N LYS A 137 -0.27 2.24 5.49
CA LYS A 137 -0.74 3.21 4.50
C LYS A 137 -0.86 2.56 3.12
N VAL A 138 -1.91 2.92 2.38
CA VAL A 138 -2.03 2.58 0.96
C VAL A 138 -1.12 3.50 0.16
N ASP A 139 -0.37 2.93 -0.77
CA ASP A 139 0.41 3.68 -1.75
C ASP A 139 -0.54 4.24 -2.83
N ASN A 140 -1.08 5.42 -2.54
CA ASN A 140 -2.08 6.09 -3.38
C ASN A 140 -1.51 6.59 -4.71
N ASP A 141 -0.22 6.89 -4.78
CA ASP A 141 0.43 7.25 -6.03
C ASP A 141 0.49 6.03 -6.95
N LEU A 142 0.87 4.85 -6.42
CA LEU A 142 0.86 3.62 -7.19
C LEU A 142 -0.55 3.21 -7.63
N VAL A 143 -1.54 3.26 -6.73
CA VAL A 143 -2.91 2.82 -7.03
C VAL A 143 -3.56 3.71 -8.10
N PHE A 144 -3.50 5.03 -7.96
CA PHE A 144 -4.27 5.94 -8.79
C PHE A 144 -3.45 6.65 -9.87
N GLY A 145 -2.12 6.61 -9.79
CA GLY A 145 -1.22 7.04 -10.85
C GLY A 145 -0.93 5.91 -11.84
N ASP A 146 -0.40 4.78 -11.37
CA ASP A 146 0.15 3.76 -12.27
C ASP A 146 -0.84 2.62 -12.56
N LEU A 147 -1.58 2.14 -11.56
CA LEU A 147 -2.45 0.96 -11.72
C LEU A 147 -3.81 1.29 -12.37
N ILE A 148 -4.42 2.42 -12.02
CA ILE A 148 -5.76 2.78 -12.51
C ILE A 148 -5.70 3.53 -13.85
N LEU A 149 -4.66 4.33 -14.12
CA LEU A 149 -4.51 5.06 -15.40
C LEU A 149 -3.91 4.22 -16.53
N MET A 150 -3.50 2.98 -16.25
CA MET A 150 -3.07 1.99 -17.27
C MET A 150 -4.25 1.25 -17.95
N LYS A 151 -5.50 1.61 -17.64
CA LYS A 151 -6.69 1.11 -18.34
C LYS A 151 -7.11 2.00 -19.50
#